data_AF-A0AAX7SKW4-F1
#
_entry.id   AF-A0AAX7SKW4-F1
#
_cell.length_a   1.000
_cell.length_b   1.000
_cell.length_c   1.000
_cell.angle_alpha   90.00
_cell.angle_beta   90.00
_cell.angle_gamma   90.00
#
_symmetry.space_group_name_H-M   'P 1'
#
loop_
_entity.id
_entity.type
_entity.pdbx_description
1 polymer ?
#
loop_
_entity_poly.entity_id
_entity_poly.type
_entity_poly.pdbx_seq_one_letter_code
_entity_poly.pdbx_strand_id
1 'polypeptide(L)'
;MERLAEAVKFSFCQFPFILSTVVKKAIIQKDSEQQMISQARQSLVSKVSRRQRVDMNLLFLNIKVRRAQLLSDSLDELTRKRCDLKKKLRVTFVGEAGLDMGGLTKEWFLLLVRQIFHTDYGMFTYMKDSRCHWFSSWKCDNYSEFQLVGTLMGLAVYNSIALDIHFPLYCYRKLLTPPTVPCDQNALVGMANATLDDLQQIMPELAHGLGELLSYEGNVEEDFYLTFQVFQEEMGVVKSYNLKPGGDKIPVTKQNRKEYVQLYVDFLLNKSIYKQFAAFYHGFHSVCASDALMLLRPEEVEMLVCGSPELDMSALQKAAQYEGYSKTDATVRCFWDVVLAFPLELQKKLLHFATGSDRVPVGGMADLNFKIAKIDVPTDWLPISHTCFNQICLPPYRTRKELKQKLTIAISNAEGFGLE
;
A
#
# COMPACT_ATOMS: atom_id res chain seq x y z
N MET A 1 12.81 -16.51 52.66
CA MET A 1 12.79 -15.45 51.62
C MET A 1 13.35 -16.05 50.35
N GLU A 2 12.56 -16.86 49.64
CA GLU A 2 12.90 -17.32 48.29
C GLU A 2 12.05 -16.51 47.31
N ARG A 3 12.67 -15.55 46.64
CA ARG A 3 12.08 -14.94 45.44
C ARG A 3 12.34 -15.91 44.29
N LEU A 4 11.31 -16.67 43.92
CA LEU A 4 11.24 -17.35 42.63
C LEU A 4 11.46 -16.30 41.53
N ALA A 5 12.58 -16.40 40.82
CA ALA A 5 12.72 -15.77 39.52
C ALA A 5 11.68 -16.41 38.60
N GLU A 6 10.65 -15.65 38.20
CA GLU A 6 9.72 -16.11 37.18
C GLU A 6 10.52 -16.44 35.91
N ALA A 7 10.57 -17.71 35.55
CA ALA A 7 11.14 -18.15 34.29
C ALA A 7 10.36 -17.49 33.16
N VAL A 8 10.98 -16.52 32.48
CA VAL A 8 10.42 -15.88 31.30
C VAL A 8 10.09 -16.99 30.29
N LYS A 9 8.80 -17.25 30.06
CA LYS A 9 8.36 -18.25 29.10
C LYS A 9 8.91 -17.88 27.72
N PHE A 10 9.64 -18.81 27.12
CA PHE A 10 10.15 -18.67 25.76
C PHE A 10 8.99 -18.53 24.77
N SER A 11 9.08 -17.55 23.89
CA SER A 11 8.17 -17.37 22.75
C SER A 11 8.94 -16.97 21.51
N PHE A 12 8.63 -17.59 20.36
CA PHE A 12 9.27 -17.21 19.09
C PHE A 12 9.02 -15.74 18.71
N CYS A 13 7.94 -15.12 19.19
CA CYS A 13 7.68 -13.69 18.98
C CYS A 13 8.72 -12.77 19.67
N GLN A 14 9.49 -13.29 20.64
CA GLN A 14 10.63 -12.58 21.25
C GLN A 14 11.84 -12.52 20.29
N PHE A 15 11.85 -13.35 19.25
CA PHE A 15 12.92 -13.43 18.25
C PHE A 15 12.34 -13.33 16.83
N PRO A 16 11.77 -12.17 16.44
CA PRO A 16 11.04 -12.03 15.17
C PRO A 16 11.89 -12.36 13.93
N PHE A 17 13.22 -12.24 14.01
CA PHE A 17 14.13 -12.54 12.90
C PHE A 17 14.18 -14.02 12.51
N ILE A 18 13.73 -14.94 13.37
CA ILE A 18 13.65 -16.38 13.08
C ILE A 18 12.35 -16.72 12.32
N LEU A 19 11.33 -15.85 12.42
CA LEU A 19 10.04 -16.06 11.79
C LEU A 19 10.08 -15.63 10.33
N SER A 20 9.60 -16.48 9.43
CA SER A 20 9.42 -16.11 8.03
C SER A 20 8.28 -15.09 7.88
N THR A 21 8.28 -14.32 6.80
CA THR A 21 7.22 -13.35 6.47
C THR A 21 5.84 -14.01 6.46
N VAL A 22 5.73 -15.24 5.96
CA VAL A 22 4.46 -15.99 5.93
C VAL A 22 3.96 -16.28 7.34
N VAL A 23 4.84 -16.66 8.27
CA VAL A 23 4.46 -16.89 9.67
C VAL A 23 4.06 -15.59 10.35
N LYS A 24 4.80 -14.50 10.13
CA LYS A 24 4.45 -13.17 10.68
C LYS A 24 3.10 -12.67 10.16
N LYS A 25 2.81 -12.85 8.86
CA LYS A 25 1.50 -12.59 8.27
C LYS A 25 0.40 -13.36 9.01
N ALA A 26 0.60 -14.66 9.24
CA ALA A 26 -0.38 -15.49 9.94
C ALA A 26 -0.63 -15.01 11.38
N ILE A 27 0.42 -14.56 12.09
CA ILE A 27 0.29 -13.96 13.43
C ILE A 27 -0.57 -12.69 13.38
N ILE A 28 -0.29 -11.78 12.45
CA ILE A 28 -1.02 -10.52 12.30
C ILE A 28 -2.47 -10.74 11.90
N GLN A 29 -2.72 -11.66 10.97
CA GLN A 29 -4.06 -12.03 10.56
C GLN A 29 -4.84 -12.61 11.75
N LYS A 30 -4.19 -13.48 12.55
CA LYS A 30 -4.84 -14.06 13.72
C LYS A 30 -5.14 -13.04 14.81
N ASP A 31 -4.21 -12.12 15.08
CA ASP A 31 -4.41 -11.00 15.99
C ASP A 31 -5.58 -10.11 15.54
N SER A 32 -5.62 -9.78 14.25
CA SER A 32 -6.70 -8.99 13.65
C SER A 32 -8.07 -9.67 13.79
N GLU A 33 -8.16 -10.97 13.48
CA GLU A 33 -9.38 -11.76 13.67
C GLU A 33 -9.85 -11.78 15.13
N GLN A 34 -8.94 -11.95 16.09
CA GLN A 34 -9.29 -11.94 17.52
C GLN A 34 -9.80 -10.56 17.95
N GLN A 35 -9.15 -9.48 17.51
CA GLN A 35 -9.61 -8.13 17.78
C GLN A 35 -11.00 -7.86 17.17
N MET A 36 -11.26 -8.32 15.94
CA MET A 36 -12.59 -8.21 15.31
C MET A 36 -13.68 -8.90 16.12
N ILE A 37 -13.41 -10.15 16.55
CA ILE A 37 -14.36 -10.92 17.36
C ILE A 37 -14.59 -10.23 18.71
N SER A 38 -13.53 -9.73 19.34
CA SER A 38 -13.62 -9.01 20.61
C SER A 38 -14.46 -7.73 20.48
N GLN A 39 -14.20 -6.90 19.48
CA GLN A 39 -14.92 -5.65 19.23
C GLN A 39 -16.41 -5.88 18.93
N ALA A 40 -16.71 -6.90 18.12
CA ALA A 40 -18.09 -7.30 17.82
C ALA A 40 -18.82 -7.80 19.08
N ARG A 41 -18.17 -8.63 19.90
CA ARG A 41 -18.73 -9.11 21.17
C ARG A 41 -18.99 -7.97 22.16
N GLN A 42 -18.04 -7.05 22.34
CA GLN A 42 -18.23 -5.88 23.20
C GLN A 42 -19.40 -5.01 22.74
N SER A 43 -19.53 -4.79 21.44
CA SER A 43 -20.67 -4.06 20.85
C SER A 43 -22.00 -4.76 21.11
N LEU A 44 -22.07 -6.08 20.94
CA LEU A 44 -23.26 -6.88 21.26
C LEU A 44 -23.65 -6.76 22.73
N VAL A 45 -22.70 -7.04 23.64
CA VAL A 45 -22.93 -7.01 25.09
C VAL A 45 -23.44 -5.63 25.52
N SER A 46 -22.81 -4.55 25.04
CA SER A 46 -23.20 -3.18 25.38
C SER A 46 -24.66 -2.85 25.00
N LYS A 47 -25.14 -3.32 23.84
CA LYS A 47 -26.53 -3.09 23.39
C LYS A 47 -27.52 -3.96 24.15
N VAL A 48 -27.17 -5.22 24.41
CA VAL A 48 -28.01 -6.15 25.20
C VAL A 48 -28.18 -5.62 26.62
N SER A 49 -27.10 -5.16 27.27
CA SER A 49 -27.16 -4.56 28.61
C SER A 49 -28.06 -3.31 28.66
N ARG A 50 -28.16 -2.56 27.55
CA ARG A 50 -29.04 -1.39 27.40
C ARG A 50 -30.47 -1.76 26.95
N ARG A 51 -30.81 -3.05 26.85
CA ARG A 51 -32.10 -3.58 26.36
C ARG A 51 -32.51 -3.02 25.00
N GLN A 52 -31.53 -2.69 24.16
CA GLN A 52 -31.78 -2.19 22.81
C GLN A 52 -31.97 -3.35 21.83
N ARG A 53 -32.74 -3.10 20.76
CA ARG A 53 -32.91 -4.08 19.68
C ARG A 53 -31.55 -4.36 19.02
N VAL A 54 -31.22 -5.65 18.92
CA VAL A 54 -29.98 -6.13 18.31
C VAL A 54 -30.21 -6.33 16.81
N ASP A 55 -29.32 -5.76 16.00
CA ASP A 55 -29.28 -5.91 14.54
C ASP A 55 -27.92 -6.50 14.16
N MET A 56 -27.89 -7.57 13.37
CA MET A 56 -26.65 -8.23 12.93
C MET A 56 -25.67 -7.27 12.24
N ASN A 57 -26.14 -6.15 11.68
CA ASN A 57 -25.28 -5.11 11.12
C ASN A 57 -24.28 -4.54 12.15
N LEU A 58 -24.57 -4.59 13.45
CA LEU A 58 -23.71 -4.03 14.49
C LEU A 58 -22.36 -4.77 14.65
N LEU A 59 -22.26 -5.98 14.09
CA LEU A 59 -21.05 -6.82 14.10
C LEU A 59 -20.00 -6.39 13.07
N PHE A 60 -20.39 -5.53 12.14
CA PHE A 60 -19.58 -5.14 11.00
C PHE A 60 -19.30 -3.64 11.00
N LEU A 61 -18.15 -3.27 10.45
CA LEU A 61 -17.91 -1.93 9.96
C LEU A 61 -18.57 -1.81 8.59
N ASN A 62 -19.77 -1.25 8.57
CA ASN A 62 -20.53 -1.08 7.33
C ASN A 62 -20.14 0.24 6.68
N ILE A 63 -19.63 0.21 5.45
CA ILE A 63 -19.30 1.40 4.67
C ILE A 63 -20.31 1.50 3.52
N LYS A 64 -21.14 2.54 3.54
CA LYS A 64 -22.15 2.79 2.50
C LYS A 64 -21.75 4.00 1.68
N VAL A 65 -21.51 3.80 0.38
CA VAL A 65 -20.92 4.82 -0.49
C VAL A 65 -21.61 4.87 -1.85
N ARG A 66 -21.65 6.05 -2.46
CA ARG A 66 -22.11 6.24 -3.84
C ARG A 66 -20.90 6.26 -4.77
N ARG A 67 -20.97 5.61 -5.93
CA ARG A 67 -19.86 5.61 -6.91
C ARG A 67 -19.43 7.03 -7.31
N ALA A 68 -20.39 7.92 -7.52
CA ALA A 68 -20.13 9.31 -7.90
C ALA A 68 -19.48 10.16 -6.80
N GLN A 69 -19.59 9.76 -5.54
CA GLN A 69 -19.05 10.48 -4.36
C GLN A 69 -18.23 9.54 -3.48
N LEU A 70 -17.46 8.65 -4.13
CA LEU A 70 -16.76 7.55 -3.48
C LEU A 70 -15.85 8.03 -2.36
N LEU A 71 -14.95 8.97 -2.68
CA LEU A 71 -13.98 9.49 -1.75
C LEU A 71 -14.67 10.20 -0.56
N SER A 72 -15.50 11.21 -0.82
CA SER A 72 -16.18 11.97 0.24
C SER A 72 -17.03 11.08 1.15
N ASP A 73 -17.84 10.17 0.57
CA ASP A 73 -18.67 9.26 1.36
C ASP A 73 -17.81 8.34 2.23
N SER A 74 -16.67 7.87 1.72
CA SER A 74 -15.75 7.01 2.45
C SER A 74 -15.09 7.75 3.61
N LEU A 75 -14.61 8.98 3.38
CA LEU A 75 -14.03 9.84 4.41
C LEU A 75 -15.04 10.12 5.54
N ASP A 76 -16.29 10.42 5.18
CA ASP A 76 -17.38 10.69 6.13
C ASP A 76 -17.78 9.44 6.93
N GLU A 77 -17.86 8.28 6.28
CA GLU A 77 -18.20 7.01 6.92
C GLU A 77 -17.11 6.59 7.92
N LEU A 78 -15.82 6.66 7.52
CA LEU A 78 -14.69 6.32 8.38
C LEU A 78 -14.57 7.30 9.56
N THR A 79 -14.80 8.59 9.33
CA THR A 79 -14.76 9.59 10.39
C THR A 79 -15.88 9.40 11.41
N ARG A 80 -17.11 9.09 10.96
CA ARG A 80 -18.24 8.84 11.87
C ARG A 80 -18.10 7.52 12.64
N LYS A 81 -17.42 6.52 12.06
CA LYS A 81 -17.33 5.15 12.60
C LYS A 81 -15.96 4.80 13.18
N ARG A 82 -15.22 5.79 13.70
CA ARG A 82 -13.88 5.62 14.30
C ARG A 82 -13.81 4.51 15.36
N CYS A 83 -14.85 4.34 16.19
CA CYS A 83 -14.90 3.29 17.22
C CYS A 83 -15.16 1.88 16.67
N ASP A 84 -15.58 1.78 15.41
CA ASP A 84 -15.94 0.53 14.74
C ASP A 84 -14.86 0.07 13.74
N LEU A 85 -13.75 0.81 13.60
CA LEU A 85 -12.68 0.51 12.63
C LEU A 85 -12.09 -0.90 12.78
N LYS A 86 -12.12 -1.46 13.99
CA LYS A 86 -11.65 -2.82 14.29
C LYS A 86 -12.74 -3.90 14.15
N LYS A 87 -13.89 -3.60 13.53
CA LYS A 87 -14.89 -4.62 13.17
C LYS A 87 -14.63 -5.15 11.76
N LYS A 88 -15.23 -6.30 11.43
CA LYS A 88 -15.14 -6.87 10.08
C LYS A 88 -15.74 -5.90 9.06
N LEU A 89 -14.97 -5.53 8.05
CA LEU A 89 -15.38 -4.58 7.01
C LEU A 89 -16.45 -5.20 6.09
N ARG A 90 -17.44 -4.38 5.72
CA ARG A 90 -18.45 -4.72 4.71
C ARG A 90 -18.82 -3.46 3.94
N VAL A 91 -18.68 -3.51 2.62
CA VAL A 91 -18.99 -2.37 1.74
C VAL A 91 -20.33 -2.57 1.02
N THR A 92 -21.05 -1.47 0.80
CA THR A 92 -22.28 -1.46 0.00
C THR A 92 -22.33 -0.22 -0.87
N PHE A 93 -22.46 -0.41 -2.19
CA PHE A 93 -22.73 0.68 -3.12
C PHE A 93 -24.22 1.03 -3.13
N VAL A 94 -24.53 2.30 -2.88
CA VAL A 94 -25.92 2.76 -2.79
C VAL A 94 -26.62 2.61 -4.15
N GLY A 95 -27.76 1.91 -4.16
CA GLY A 95 -28.55 1.65 -5.37
C GLY A 95 -28.14 0.38 -6.13
N GLU A 96 -27.13 -0.35 -5.67
CA GLU A 96 -26.68 -1.60 -6.30
C GLU A 96 -27.10 -2.81 -5.45
N ALA A 97 -27.59 -3.84 -6.12
CA ALA A 97 -27.88 -5.13 -5.50
C ALA A 97 -26.57 -5.91 -5.34
N GLY A 98 -26.20 -6.26 -4.11
CA GLY A 98 -25.01 -7.08 -3.87
C GLY A 98 -24.83 -7.43 -2.40
N LEU A 99 -24.48 -8.69 -2.12
CA LEU A 99 -23.97 -9.11 -0.83
C LEU A 99 -22.45 -9.15 -0.92
N ASP A 100 -21.79 -8.36 -0.06
CA ASP A 100 -20.34 -8.29 -0.04
C ASP A 100 -19.73 -9.56 0.57
N MET A 101 -19.25 -10.43 -0.30
CA MET A 101 -18.45 -11.61 0.03
C MET A 101 -16.94 -11.35 -0.12
N GLY A 102 -16.54 -10.07 -0.13
CA GLY A 102 -15.16 -9.61 -0.31
C GLY A 102 -14.92 -8.86 -1.63
N GLY A 103 -15.71 -9.15 -2.65
CA GLY A 103 -15.59 -8.52 -3.98
C GLY A 103 -15.87 -7.02 -3.98
N LEU A 104 -16.94 -6.58 -3.29
CA LEU A 104 -17.28 -5.15 -3.20
C LEU A 104 -16.29 -4.39 -2.34
N THR A 105 -15.81 -5.00 -1.25
CA THR A 105 -14.73 -4.43 -0.44
C THR A 105 -13.45 -4.26 -1.27
N LYS A 106 -13.05 -5.27 -2.06
CA LYS A 106 -11.87 -5.18 -2.92
C LYS A 106 -12.02 -4.08 -3.98
N GLU A 107 -13.19 -4.00 -4.61
CA GLU A 107 -13.50 -2.95 -5.58
C GLU A 107 -13.40 -1.55 -4.96
N TRP A 108 -13.96 -1.37 -3.77
CA TRP A 108 -13.94 -0.10 -3.05
C TRP A 108 -12.52 0.38 -2.75
N PHE A 109 -11.63 -0.51 -2.27
CA PHE A 109 -10.23 -0.17 -2.08
C PHE A 109 -9.53 0.22 -3.39
N LEU A 110 -9.75 -0.55 -4.46
CA LEU A 110 -9.14 -0.30 -5.77
C LEU A 110 -9.54 1.09 -6.31
N LEU A 111 -10.83 1.42 -6.25
CA LEU A 111 -11.33 2.70 -6.73
C LEU A 111 -10.86 3.89 -5.87
N LEU A 112 -10.83 3.73 -4.54
CA LEU A 112 -10.35 4.78 -3.64
C LEU A 112 -8.86 5.06 -3.83
N VAL A 113 -8.03 4.02 -3.87
CA VAL A 113 -6.59 4.17 -4.09
C VAL A 113 -6.34 4.92 -5.39
N ARG A 114 -7.04 4.58 -6.49
CA ARG A 114 -6.90 5.30 -7.75
C ARG A 114 -7.24 6.79 -7.65
N GLN A 115 -8.34 7.13 -6.97
CA GLN A 115 -8.73 8.53 -6.80
C GLN A 115 -7.74 9.32 -5.93
N ILE A 116 -7.25 8.72 -4.84
CA ILE A 116 -6.35 9.37 -3.87
C ILE A 116 -4.95 9.61 -4.45
N PHE A 117 -4.44 8.67 -5.23
CA PHE A 117 -3.11 8.75 -5.83
C PHE A 117 -3.12 9.38 -7.23
N HIS A 118 -4.27 9.86 -7.69
CA HIS A 118 -4.36 10.65 -8.91
C HIS A 118 -3.63 11.99 -8.74
N THR A 119 -2.91 12.44 -9.78
CA THR A 119 -2.09 13.66 -9.70
C THR A 119 -2.94 14.89 -9.38
N ASP A 120 -4.15 14.98 -9.92
CA ASP A 120 -5.07 16.09 -9.69
C ASP A 120 -5.56 16.20 -8.23
N TYR A 121 -5.50 15.13 -7.45
CA TYR A 121 -5.92 15.16 -6.06
C TYR A 121 -4.88 15.88 -5.17
N GLY A 122 -3.60 15.85 -5.56
CA GLY A 122 -2.56 16.71 -4.97
C GLY A 122 -2.00 16.26 -3.62
N MET A 123 -2.46 15.14 -3.03
CA MET A 123 -1.89 14.61 -1.77
C MET A 123 -0.52 13.95 -1.94
N PHE A 124 -0.29 13.34 -3.11
CA PHE A 124 0.93 12.61 -3.43
C PHE A 124 1.45 13.05 -4.79
N THR A 125 2.76 13.15 -4.90
CA THR A 125 3.48 13.42 -6.14
C THR A 125 4.01 12.11 -6.70
N TYR A 126 3.76 11.86 -7.98
CA TYR A 126 4.33 10.70 -8.67
C TYR A 126 5.75 11.01 -9.15
N MET A 127 6.72 10.32 -8.56
CA MET A 127 8.15 10.42 -8.90
C MET A 127 8.40 9.52 -10.12
N LYS A 128 8.50 10.12 -11.32
CA LYS A 128 8.61 9.37 -12.58
C LYS A 128 9.83 8.47 -12.64
N ASP A 129 10.99 8.96 -12.20
CA ASP A 129 12.26 8.22 -12.29
C ASP A 129 12.28 6.98 -11.38
N SER A 130 11.65 7.09 -10.22
CA SER A 130 11.54 6.02 -9.23
C SER A 130 10.25 5.20 -9.34
N ARG A 131 9.31 5.63 -10.18
CA ARG A 131 7.96 5.05 -10.35
C ARG A 131 7.23 4.83 -9.01
N CYS A 132 7.36 5.79 -8.09
CA CYS A 132 6.76 5.71 -6.76
C CYS A 132 5.99 7.00 -6.44
N HIS A 133 5.12 6.93 -5.45
CA HIS A 133 4.41 8.08 -4.91
C HIS A 133 5.16 8.61 -3.68
N TRP A 134 5.25 9.92 -3.57
CA TRP A 134 5.81 10.61 -2.41
C TRP A 134 4.83 11.66 -1.88
N PHE A 135 4.90 11.99 -0.60
CA PHE A 135 3.99 12.96 0.02
C PHE A 135 4.22 14.35 -0.56
N SER A 136 3.14 15.05 -0.91
CA SER A 136 3.22 16.47 -1.25
C SER A 136 3.71 17.27 -0.03
N SER A 137 4.71 18.11 -0.19
CA SER A 137 5.21 19.00 0.88
C SER A 137 4.34 20.24 1.09
N TRP A 138 3.31 20.44 0.27
CA TRP A 138 2.44 21.60 0.34
C TRP A 138 1.74 21.70 1.68
N LYS A 139 1.74 22.91 2.25
CA LYS A 139 0.99 23.19 3.47
C LYS A 139 -0.50 23.10 3.16
N CYS A 140 -1.15 22.13 3.79
CA CYS A 140 -2.60 22.04 3.84
C CYS A 140 -3.10 22.56 5.20
N ASP A 141 -4.28 23.18 5.20
CA ASP A 141 -4.96 23.60 6.42
C ASP A 141 -5.52 22.41 7.20
N ASN A 142 -5.77 21.28 6.52
CA ASN A 142 -6.36 20.08 7.10
C ASN A 142 -5.60 18.82 6.69
N TYR A 143 -5.05 18.10 7.67
CA TYR A 143 -4.32 16.83 7.46
C TYR A 143 -5.21 15.59 7.64
N SER A 144 -6.52 15.76 7.87
CA SER A 144 -7.45 14.64 8.09
C SER A 144 -7.52 13.66 6.91
N GLU A 145 -7.31 14.14 5.68
CA GLU A 145 -7.26 13.27 4.51
C GLU A 145 -6.07 12.32 4.58
N PHE A 146 -4.87 12.81 4.93
CA PHE A 146 -3.70 11.95 5.16
C PHE A 146 -3.98 10.91 6.26
N GLN A 147 -4.65 11.31 7.34
CA GLN A 147 -5.08 10.37 8.37
C GLN A 147 -6.03 9.31 7.82
N LEU A 148 -6.97 9.67 6.96
CA LEU A 148 -7.91 8.73 6.36
C LEU A 148 -7.23 7.78 5.37
N VAL A 149 -6.26 8.25 4.57
CA VAL A 149 -5.42 7.37 3.74
C VAL A 149 -4.64 6.39 4.62
N GLY A 150 -4.10 6.85 5.75
CA GLY A 150 -3.47 5.99 6.74
C GLY A 150 -4.43 4.92 7.26
N THR A 151 -5.64 5.33 7.65
CA THR A 151 -6.70 4.40 8.12
C THR A 151 -7.09 3.40 7.03
N LEU A 152 -7.18 3.82 5.77
CA LEU A 152 -7.45 2.93 4.63
C LEU A 152 -6.35 1.87 4.49
N MET A 153 -5.08 2.28 4.54
CA MET A 153 -3.95 1.36 4.48
C MET A 153 -3.95 0.39 5.67
N GLY A 154 -4.28 0.87 6.87
CA GLY A 154 -4.44 0.03 8.05
C GLY A 154 -5.60 -0.97 7.91
N LEU A 155 -6.76 -0.53 7.41
CA LEU A 155 -7.90 -1.41 7.13
C LEU A 155 -7.56 -2.48 6.10
N ALA A 156 -6.76 -2.16 5.09
CA ALA A 156 -6.35 -3.12 4.08
C ALA A 156 -5.51 -4.25 4.70
N VAL A 157 -4.48 -3.91 5.49
CA VAL A 157 -3.68 -4.90 6.23
C VAL A 157 -4.55 -5.70 7.21
N TYR A 158 -5.41 -5.03 7.96
CA TYR A 158 -6.29 -5.64 8.96
C TYR A 158 -7.30 -6.63 8.37
N ASN A 159 -7.71 -6.41 7.11
CA ASN A 159 -8.62 -7.30 6.38
C ASN A 159 -7.89 -8.21 5.36
N SER A 160 -6.55 -8.24 5.37
CA SER A 160 -5.72 -9.04 4.45
C SER A 160 -5.98 -8.75 2.97
N ILE A 161 -6.15 -7.47 2.63
CA ILE A 161 -6.37 -6.97 1.27
C ILE A 161 -5.12 -6.22 0.82
N ALA A 162 -4.58 -6.61 -0.34
CA ALA A 162 -3.48 -5.90 -0.96
C ALA A 162 -3.99 -4.63 -1.68
N LEU A 163 -3.21 -3.57 -1.59
CA LEU A 163 -3.43 -2.29 -2.25
C LEU A 163 -2.45 -2.11 -3.40
N ASP A 164 -2.94 -1.58 -4.52
CA ASP A 164 -2.11 -1.21 -5.66
C ASP A 164 -1.46 0.16 -5.43
N ILE A 165 -0.58 0.24 -4.44
CA ILE A 165 0.17 1.46 -4.09
C ILE A 165 1.67 1.21 -4.18
N HIS A 166 2.40 2.25 -4.57
CA HIS A 166 3.85 2.19 -4.77
C HIS A 166 4.52 3.28 -3.93
N PHE A 167 4.84 2.97 -2.69
CA PHE A 167 5.66 3.82 -1.82
C PHE A 167 7.11 3.33 -1.76
N PRO A 168 8.10 4.22 -1.61
CA PRO A 168 9.48 3.82 -1.35
C PRO A 168 9.60 3.15 0.03
N LEU A 169 10.59 2.26 0.20
CA LEU A 169 10.81 1.51 1.43
C LEU A 169 10.91 2.40 2.68
N TYR A 170 11.47 3.60 2.50
CA TYR A 170 11.61 4.60 3.55
C TYR A 170 10.25 5.01 4.16
N CYS A 171 9.16 5.02 3.40
CA CYS A 171 7.81 5.29 3.90
C CYS A 171 7.40 4.29 4.98
N TYR A 172 7.62 2.99 4.74
CA TYR A 172 7.32 1.93 5.70
C TYR A 172 8.23 1.97 6.93
N ARG A 173 9.48 2.42 6.78
CA ARG A 173 10.39 2.65 7.91
C ARG A 173 9.87 3.77 8.82
N LYS A 174 9.43 4.88 8.23
CA LYS A 174 8.78 5.97 8.98
C LYS A 174 7.50 5.49 9.68
N LEU A 175 6.68 4.67 9.02
CA LEU A 175 5.46 4.09 9.62
C LEU A 175 5.72 3.24 10.86
N LEU A 176 6.90 2.63 10.97
CA LEU A 176 7.31 1.84 12.14
C LEU A 176 8.07 2.66 13.19
N THR A 177 8.15 3.99 13.04
CA THR A 177 8.94 4.84 13.96
C THR A 177 8.06 5.91 14.63
N PRO A 178 7.95 5.98 15.97
CA PRO A 178 8.42 4.97 16.92
C PRO A 178 7.60 3.68 16.81
N PRO A 179 8.16 2.55 17.26
CA PRO A 179 7.47 1.29 17.24
C PRO A 179 6.68 1.20 18.56
N THR A 180 5.56 1.92 18.68
CA THR A 180 4.79 1.99 19.94
C THR A 180 3.32 1.68 19.78
N VAL A 181 2.79 0.99 20.79
CA VAL A 181 1.36 0.80 21.07
C VAL A 181 1.18 1.27 22.51
N PRO A 182 0.27 2.22 22.87
CA PRO A 182 -0.58 3.13 22.10
C PRO A 182 0.08 4.49 21.79
N CYS A 183 -0.40 5.17 20.76
CA CYS A 183 0.01 6.53 20.39
C CYS A 183 -0.42 7.58 21.42
N ASP A 184 0.54 8.16 22.15
CA ASP A 184 0.37 9.55 22.59
C ASP A 184 0.22 10.42 21.34
N GLN A 185 -0.89 11.15 21.22
CA GLN A 185 -1.16 12.01 20.07
C GLN A 185 -0.15 13.16 19.94
N ASN A 186 0.62 13.43 21.00
CA ASN A 186 1.65 14.46 21.01
C ASN A 186 3.07 13.90 20.79
N ALA A 187 3.24 12.58 20.66
CA ALA A 187 4.54 11.99 20.41
C ALA A 187 5.07 12.38 19.01
N LEU A 188 6.39 12.57 18.93
CA LEU A 188 7.07 12.73 17.64
C LEU A 188 7.06 11.39 16.91
N VAL A 189 6.28 11.29 15.83
CA VAL A 189 6.09 10.06 15.05
C VAL A 189 6.52 10.23 13.60
N GLY A 190 6.75 9.12 12.88
CA GLY A 190 7.10 9.15 11.48
C GLY A 190 8.51 9.67 11.16
N MET A 191 9.38 9.80 12.17
CA MET A 191 10.73 10.34 12.01
C MET A 191 11.75 9.21 12.02
N ALA A 192 12.27 8.84 10.85
CA ALA A 192 13.28 7.80 10.71
C ALA A 192 14.65 8.39 10.35
N ASN A 193 15.74 7.68 10.65
CA ASN A 193 17.06 8.12 10.19
C ASN A 193 17.12 8.07 8.65
N ALA A 194 17.31 9.23 8.03
CA ALA A 194 17.33 9.41 6.59
C ALA A 194 18.76 9.33 6.05
N THR A 195 18.96 8.57 4.98
CA THR A 195 20.26 8.42 4.32
C THR A 195 20.20 8.86 2.85
N LEU A 196 21.37 9.11 2.25
CA LEU A 196 21.45 9.45 0.83
C LEU A 196 20.91 8.30 -0.05
N ASP A 197 21.08 7.05 0.36
CA ASP A 197 20.55 5.88 -0.33
C ASP A 197 19.01 5.83 -0.28
N ASP A 198 18.42 6.27 0.85
CA ASP A 198 16.96 6.41 0.94
C ASP A 198 16.46 7.53 0.00
N LEU A 199 17.21 8.64 -0.12
CA LEU A 199 16.90 9.70 -1.08
C LEU A 199 17.04 9.20 -2.52
N GLN A 200 18.06 8.40 -2.83
CA GLN A 200 18.29 7.88 -4.18
C GLN A 200 17.14 7.03 -4.69
N GLN A 201 16.44 6.30 -3.80
CA GLN A 201 15.26 5.51 -4.16
C GLN A 201 14.04 6.38 -4.53
N ILE A 202 14.02 7.66 -4.14
CA ILE A 202 12.87 8.56 -4.30
C ILE A 202 13.16 9.67 -5.33
N MET A 203 14.35 10.26 -5.24
CA MET A 203 14.84 11.40 -6.02
C MET A 203 16.27 11.09 -6.50
N PRO A 204 16.43 10.18 -7.49
CA PRO A 204 17.74 9.66 -7.90
C PRO A 204 18.67 10.75 -8.45
N GLU A 205 18.16 11.69 -9.25
CA GLU A 205 18.95 12.79 -9.81
C GLU A 205 19.50 13.72 -8.73
N LEU A 206 18.66 14.10 -7.76
CA LEU A 206 19.09 14.93 -6.64
C LEU A 206 20.10 14.20 -5.76
N ALA A 207 19.86 12.92 -5.46
CA ALA A 207 20.80 12.10 -4.69
C ALA A 207 22.16 11.98 -5.40
N HIS A 208 22.15 11.86 -6.73
CA HIS A 208 23.37 11.86 -7.55
C HIS A 208 24.15 13.16 -7.39
N GLY A 209 23.52 14.32 -7.57
CA GLY A 209 24.20 15.62 -7.42
C GLY A 209 24.72 15.88 -6.00
N LEU A 210 23.99 15.43 -4.96
CA LEU A 210 24.49 15.47 -3.58
C LEU A 210 25.66 14.50 -3.37
N GLY A 211 25.67 13.35 -4.06
CA GLY A 211 26.79 12.42 -4.09
C GLY A 211 28.03 13.03 -4.74
N GLU A 212 27.88 13.77 -5.84
CA GLU A 212 28.97 14.51 -6.49
C GLU A 212 29.53 15.60 -5.57
N LEU A 213 28.65 16.36 -4.88
CA LEU A 213 29.09 17.34 -3.88
C LEU A 213 29.95 16.70 -2.78
N LEU A 214 29.60 15.49 -2.34
CA LEU A 214 30.35 14.73 -1.31
C LEU A 214 31.69 14.21 -1.79
N SER A 215 31.83 13.88 -3.07
CA SER A 215 33.07 13.36 -3.67
C SER A 215 33.94 14.43 -4.32
N TYR A 216 33.43 15.65 -4.44
CA TYR A 216 34.13 16.74 -5.10
C TYR A 216 35.48 17.07 -4.45
N GLU A 217 36.55 17.19 -5.24
CA GLU A 217 37.90 17.43 -4.71
C GLU A 217 38.31 18.91 -4.70
N GLY A 218 37.67 19.75 -5.51
CA GLY A 218 37.95 21.19 -5.65
C GLY A 218 37.45 22.06 -4.48
N ASN A 219 37.28 23.35 -4.74
CA ASN A 219 36.84 24.31 -3.74
C ASN A 219 35.30 24.39 -3.71
N VAL A 220 34.68 23.62 -2.84
CA VAL A 220 33.21 23.54 -2.72
C VAL A 220 32.54 24.91 -2.57
N GLU A 221 33.15 25.83 -1.81
CA GLU A 221 32.55 27.15 -1.55
C GLU A 221 32.56 28.03 -2.80
N GLU A 222 33.71 28.10 -3.48
CA GLU A 222 33.92 28.93 -4.68
C GLU A 222 33.35 28.31 -5.97
N ASP A 223 33.15 27.00 -6.02
CA ASP A 223 32.69 26.31 -7.22
C ASP A 223 31.16 26.14 -7.23
N PHE A 224 30.54 25.92 -6.06
CA PHE A 224 29.09 25.65 -5.96
C PHE A 224 28.26 26.84 -5.45
N TYR A 225 28.87 27.79 -4.72
CA TYR A 225 28.16 28.94 -4.11
C TYR A 225 26.89 28.57 -3.32
N LEU A 226 26.90 27.41 -2.66
CA LEU A 226 25.78 26.93 -1.84
C LEU A 226 25.85 27.50 -0.43
N THR A 227 24.69 27.69 0.18
CA THR A 227 24.53 27.96 1.62
C THR A 227 23.65 26.89 2.26
N PHE A 228 23.49 26.90 3.58
CA PHE A 228 22.55 26.02 4.29
C PHE A 228 21.08 26.46 4.13
N GLN A 229 20.75 27.15 3.05
CA GLN A 229 19.39 27.46 2.63
C GLN A 229 19.05 26.70 1.34
N VAL A 230 17.91 26.03 1.34
CA VAL A 230 17.41 25.28 0.18
C VAL A 230 16.08 25.85 -0.29
N PHE A 231 15.71 25.55 -1.54
CA PHE A 231 14.51 26.06 -2.17
C PHE A 231 13.58 24.91 -2.56
N GLN A 232 12.27 25.09 -2.36
CA GLN A 232 11.24 24.18 -2.88
C GLN A 232 10.17 24.99 -3.61
N GLU A 233 9.67 24.43 -4.71
CA GLU A 233 8.50 24.97 -5.40
C GLU A 233 7.23 24.39 -4.79
N GLU A 234 6.35 25.27 -4.30
CA GLU A 234 5.06 24.91 -3.75
C GLU A 234 3.97 25.69 -4.48
N MET A 235 3.11 25.00 -5.23
CA MET A 235 2.00 25.62 -6.00
C MET A 235 2.49 26.76 -6.94
N GLY A 236 3.63 26.57 -7.61
CA GLY A 236 4.23 27.58 -8.51
C GLY A 236 5.00 28.70 -7.79
N VAL A 237 5.11 28.64 -6.46
CA VAL A 237 5.86 29.63 -5.66
C VAL A 237 7.10 29.00 -5.05
N VAL A 238 8.26 29.57 -5.36
CA VAL A 238 9.54 29.13 -4.77
C VAL A 238 9.65 29.67 -3.34
N LYS A 239 9.82 28.77 -2.37
CA LYS A 239 10.03 29.09 -0.95
C LYS A 239 11.42 28.66 -0.50
N SER A 240 12.03 29.48 0.34
CA SER A 240 13.35 29.24 0.93
C SER A 240 13.24 28.63 2.33
N TYR A 241 14.09 27.66 2.63
CA TYR A 241 14.14 26.94 3.90
C TYR A 241 15.57 26.87 4.43
N ASN A 242 15.79 27.44 5.62
CA ASN A 242 17.07 27.32 6.30
C ASN A 242 17.17 25.94 6.97
N LEU A 243 18.14 25.14 6.55
CA LEU A 243 18.41 23.79 7.08
C LEU A 243 18.89 23.82 8.53
N LYS A 244 19.52 24.93 8.93
CA LYS A 244 19.93 25.25 10.30
C LYS A 244 19.78 26.76 10.57
N PRO A 245 19.79 27.22 11.84
CA PRO A 245 19.64 28.63 12.16
C PRO A 245 20.64 29.52 11.41
N GLY A 246 20.15 30.56 10.73
CA GLY A 246 20.98 31.46 9.90
C GLY A 246 21.58 30.82 8.65
N GLY A 247 21.01 29.70 8.17
CA GLY A 247 21.55 28.92 7.05
C GLY A 247 21.79 29.70 5.76
N ASP A 248 21.04 30.78 5.52
CA ASP A 248 21.22 31.72 4.41
C ASP A 248 22.58 32.42 4.38
N LYS A 249 23.27 32.49 5.52
CA LYS A 249 24.57 33.18 5.68
C LYS A 249 25.74 32.22 5.88
N ILE A 250 25.47 30.92 5.91
CA ILE A 250 26.49 29.90 6.20
C ILE A 250 26.84 29.20 4.89
N PRO A 251 28.02 29.46 4.30
CA PRO A 251 28.44 28.81 3.06
C PRO A 251 28.70 27.31 3.27
N VAL A 252 28.47 26.53 2.23
CA VAL A 252 28.84 25.11 2.19
C VAL A 252 30.29 25.01 1.75
N THR A 253 31.10 24.33 2.55
CA THR A 253 32.54 24.15 2.38
C THR A 253 32.90 22.67 2.38
N LYS A 254 34.14 22.33 2.02
CA LYS A 254 34.64 20.93 2.05
C LYS A 254 34.51 20.29 3.44
N GLN A 255 34.61 21.09 4.50
CA GLN A 255 34.51 20.63 5.90
C GLN A 255 33.07 20.37 6.34
N ASN A 256 32.10 21.17 5.90
CA ASN A 256 30.71 21.08 6.37
C ASN A 256 29.73 20.43 5.36
N ARG A 257 30.17 20.10 4.14
CA ARG A 257 29.31 19.48 3.10
C ARG A 257 28.57 18.21 3.55
N LYS A 258 29.17 17.41 4.43
CA LYS A 258 28.52 16.20 4.96
C LYS A 258 27.31 16.56 5.84
N GLU A 259 27.44 17.59 6.66
CA GLU A 259 26.34 18.14 7.47
C GLU A 259 25.25 18.72 6.56
N TYR A 260 25.63 19.48 5.52
CA TYR A 260 24.68 20.03 4.54
C TYR A 260 23.84 18.92 3.90
N VAL A 261 24.48 17.88 3.36
CA VAL A 261 23.77 16.76 2.73
C VAL A 261 22.87 16.03 3.73
N GLN A 262 23.36 15.77 4.95
CA GLN A 262 22.55 15.11 5.98
C GLN A 262 21.30 15.93 6.34
N LEU A 263 21.45 17.24 6.56
CA LEU A 263 20.33 18.12 6.89
C LEU A 263 19.37 18.28 5.72
N TYR A 264 19.86 18.30 4.49
CA TYR A 264 19.02 18.41 3.31
C TYR A 264 18.19 17.13 3.10
N VAL A 265 18.81 15.97 3.22
CA VAL A 265 18.13 14.67 3.15
C VAL A 265 17.07 14.55 4.25
N ASP A 266 17.40 14.88 5.50
CA ASP A 266 16.44 14.91 6.62
C ASP A 266 15.31 15.93 6.38
N PHE A 267 15.62 17.09 5.81
CA PHE A 267 14.60 18.08 5.47
C PHE A 267 13.58 17.54 4.45
N LEU A 268 14.05 16.93 3.37
CA LEU A 268 13.19 16.37 2.32
C LEU A 268 12.38 15.16 2.82
N LEU A 269 13.03 14.21 3.49
CA LEU A 269 12.41 12.94 3.81
C LEU A 269 11.64 12.92 5.14
N ASN A 270 11.92 13.88 6.04
CA ASN A 270 11.27 14.00 7.34
C ASN A 270 10.55 15.34 7.52
N LYS A 271 11.30 16.45 7.59
CA LYS A 271 10.75 17.72 8.11
C LYS A 271 9.69 18.35 7.20
N SER A 272 9.92 18.35 5.89
CA SER A 272 9.05 19.02 4.91
C SER A 272 7.66 18.40 4.82
N ILE A 273 7.52 17.11 5.13
CA ILE A 273 6.27 16.34 5.06
C ILE A 273 5.77 15.90 6.45
N TYR A 274 6.37 16.40 7.54
CA TYR A 274 6.15 15.85 8.88
C TYR A 274 4.67 15.82 9.28
N LYS A 275 3.93 16.90 9.03
CA LYS A 275 2.52 17.01 9.45
C LYS A 275 1.61 16.04 8.68
N GLN A 276 1.83 15.96 7.37
CA GLN A 276 1.13 15.04 6.46
C GLN A 276 1.42 13.59 6.87
N PHE A 277 2.69 13.27 7.08
CA PHE A 277 3.09 11.93 7.45
C PHE A 277 2.63 11.55 8.86
N ALA A 278 2.68 12.45 9.84
CA ALA A 278 2.21 12.18 11.19
C ALA A 278 0.70 11.87 11.22
N ALA A 279 -0.10 12.63 10.47
CA ALA A 279 -1.52 12.33 10.31
C ALA A 279 -1.74 10.93 9.70
N PHE A 280 -1.03 10.62 8.60
CA PHE A 280 -1.04 9.30 7.97
C PHE A 280 -0.62 8.17 8.92
N TYR A 281 0.44 8.36 9.69
CA TYR A 281 0.91 7.44 10.72
C TYR A 281 -0.19 7.14 11.75
N HIS A 282 -0.83 8.18 12.31
CA HIS A 282 -1.92 7.98 13.28
C HIS A 282 -3.13 7.28 12.66
N GLY A 283 -3.40 7.55 11.39
CA GLY A 283 -4.41 6.83 10.61
C GLY A 283 -4.14 5.33 10.56
N PHE A 284 -2.94 4.96 10.11
CA PHE A 284 -2.51 3.56 9.99
C PHE A 284 -2.56 2.84 11.34
N HIS A 285 -1.98 3.45 12.37
CA HIS A 285 -1.94 2.89 13.72
C HIS A 285 -3.31 2.85 14.41
N SER A 286 -4.30 3.66 14.01
CA SER A 286 -5.67 3.56 14.56
C SER A 286 -6.32 2.19 14.35
N VAL A 287 -5.87 1.46 13.32
CA VAL A 287 -6.36 0.11 12.99
C VAL A 287 -5.33 -0.95 13.35
N CYS A 288 -4.08 -0.75 12.94
CA CYS A 288 -3.02 -1.75 13.04
C CYS A 288 -2.17 -1.68 14.31
N ALA A 289 -2.46 -0.79 15.27
CA ALA A 289 -1.72 -0.76 16.52
C ALA A 289 -1.94 -2.05 17.33
N SER A 290 -0.95 -2.92 17.27
CA SER A 290 -0.81 -4.12 18.10
C SER A 290 0.66 -4.55 18.17
N ASP A 291 0.98 -5.37 19.17
CA ASP A 291 2.31 -5.94 19.33
C ASP A 291 2.71 -6.85 18.15
N ALA A 292 1.75 -7.31 17.34
CA ALA A 292 2.04 -8.10 16.15
C ALA A 292 2.71 -7.26 15.06
N LEU A 293 2.39 -5.97 14.95
CA LEU A 293 3.03 -5.05 14.00
C LEU A 293 4.52 -4.85 14.31
N MET A 294 4.89 -4.93 15.59
CA MET A 294 6.26 -4.80 16.10
C MET A 294 7.19 -5.92 15.65
N LEU A 295 6.65 -7.03 15.17
CA LEU A 295 7.42 -8.17 14.67
C LEU A 295 7.97 -7.93 13.24
N LEU A 296 7.44 -6.92 12.56
CA LEU A 296 7.71 -6.68 11.15
C LEU A 296 8.89 -5.73 10.92
N ARG A 297 9.59 -6.00 9.82
CA ARG A 297 10.51 -5.06 9.19
C ARG A 297 9.80 -4.22 8.12
N PRO A 298 10.34 -3.07 7.71
CA PRO A 298 9.72 -2.21 6.69
C PRO A 298 9.34 -2.95 5.40
N GLU A 299 10.20 -3.86 4.92
CA GLU A 299 9.95 -4.66 3.70
C GLU A 299 8.78 -5.63 3.90
N GLU A 300 8.59 -6.12 5.12
CA GLU A 300 7.50 -7.02 5.47
C GLU A 300 6.17 -6.26 5.58
N VAL A 301 6.19 -5.01 6.07
CA VAL A 301 5.02 -4.13 6.03
C VAL A 301 4.63 -3.83 4.58
N GLU A 302 5.60 -3.49 3.71
CA GLU A 302 5.34 -3.32 2.28
C GLU A 302 4.68 -4.56 1.68
N MET A 303 5.21 -5.75 1.95
CA MET A 303 4.63 -7.00 1.44
C MET A 303 3.19 -7.23 1.94
N LEU A 304 2.87 -6.89 3.20
CA LEU A 304 1.51 -7.02 3.71
C LEU A 304 0.53 -6.03 3.08
N VAL A 305 1.01 -4.84 2.72
CA VAL A 305 0.20 -3.78 2.16
C VAL A 305 0.01 -3.97 0.66
N CYS A 306 1.08 -4.24 -0.08
CA CYS A 306 1.10 -4.26 -1.53
C CYS A 306 1.06 -5.69 -2.11
N GLY A 307 1.35 -6.71 -1.31
CA GLY A 307 1.59 -8.06 -1.78
C GLY A 307 3.07 -8.33 -2.12
N SER A 308 3.36 -9.61 -2.39
CA SER A 308 4.68 -10.11 -2.80
C SER A 308 4.93 -9.84 -4.28
N PRO A 309 6.14 -9.38 -4.67
CA PRO A 309 6.53 -9.24 -6.07
C PRO A 309 6.96 -10.57 -6.73
N GLU A 310 7.10 -11.65 -5.95
CA GLU A 310 7.57 -12.94 -6.46
C GLU A 310 6.47 -13.69 -7.21
N LEU A 311 6.70 -13.95 -8.50
CA LEU A 311 5.76 -14.65 -9.37
C LEU A 311 6.19 -16.08 -9.65
N ASP A 312 5.34 -17.05 -9.31
CA ASP A 312 5.42 -18.44 -9.72
C ASP A 312 4.16 -18.82 -10.53
N MET A 313 4.24 -18.58 -11.84
CA MET A 313 3.13 -18.89 -12.76
C MET A 313 2.78 -20.39 -12.81
N SER A 314 3.69 -21.27 -12.41
CA SER A 314 3.42 -22.71 -12.33
C SER A 314 2.56 -23.03 -11.11
N ALA A 315 2.82 -22.38 -9.97
CA ALA A 315 1.93 -22.46 -8.80
C ALA A 315 0.55 -21.89 -9.11
N LEU A 316 0.50 -20.76 -9.83
CA LEU A 316 -0.77 -20.16 -10.28
C LEU A 316 -1.58 -21.14 -11.14
N GLN A 317 -0.95 -21.78 -12.13
CA GLN A 317 -1.61 -22.78 -12.98
C GLN A 317 -2.21 -23.94 -12.18
N LYS A 318 -1.50 -24.39 -11.14
CA LYS A 318 -1.94 -25.52 -10.29
C LYS A 318 -3.18 -25.17 -9.47
N ALA A 319 -3.25 -23.93 -8.99
CA ALA A 319 -4.35 -23.44 -8.15
C ALA A 319 -5.53 -22.81 -8.93
N ALA A 320 -5.35 -22.55 -10.23
CA ALA A 320 -6.36 -21.90 -11.06
C ALA A 320 -7.67 -22.70 -11.13
N GLN A 321 -8.77 -21.97 -11.02
CA GLN A 321 -10.14 -22.48 -11.11
C GLN A 321 -10.72 -22.18 -12.50
N TYR A 322 -11.67 -23.00 -12.95
CA TYR A 322 -12.23 -22.91 -14.29
C TYR A 322 -13.75 -22.87 -14.23
N GLU A 323 -14.36 -21.93 -14.95
CA GLU A 323 -15.82 -21.77 -15.04
C GLU A 323 -16.24 -21.86 -16.51
N GLY A 324 -17.06 -22.85 -16.87
CA GLY A 324 -17.42 -23.11 -18.27
C GLY A 324 -16.29 -23.67 -19.15
N TYR A 325 -15.08 -23.75 -18.63
CA TYR A 325 -13.95 -24.53 -19.17
C TYR A 325 -13.56 -25.66 -18.23
N SER A 326 -12.82 -26.62 -18.76
CA SER A 326 -12.09 -27.64 -18.02
C SER A 326 -10.57 -27.45 -18.18
N LYS A 327 -9.79 -27.96 -17.23
CA LYS A 327 -8.32 -27.93 -17.30
C LYS A 327 -7.75 -28.64 -18.55
N THR A 328 -8.51 -29.58 -19.14
CA THR A 328 -8.11 -30.34 -20.31
C THR A 328 -8.53 -29.69 -21.63
N ASP A 329 -9.28 -28.59 -21.62
CA ASP A 329 -9.70 -27.92 -22.84
C ASP A 329 -8.51 -27.35 -23.61
N ALA A 330 -8.59 -27.39 -24.94
CA ALA A 330 -7.51 -26.96 -25.81
C ALA A 330 -7.14 -25.48 -25.59
N THR A 331 -8.15 -24.62 -25.42
CA THR A 331 -7.96 -23.18 -25.15
C THR A 331 -7.24 -22.94 -23.82
N VAL A 332 -7.58 -23.69 -22.77
CA VAL A 332 -6.92 -23.59 -21.45
C VAL A 332 -5.47 -24.07 -21.50
N ARG A 333 -5.21 -25.20 -22.17
CA ARG A 333 -3.83 -25.68 -22.37
C ARG A 333 -3.00 -24.66 -23.14
N CYS A 334 -3.54 -24.13 -24.23
CA CYS A 334 -2.89 -23.07 -25.01
C CYS A 334 -2.64 -21.81 -24.19
N PHE A 335 -3.57 -21.42 -23.31
CA PHE A 335 -3.40 -20.29 -22.41
C PHE A 335 -2.16 -20.46 -21.55
N TRP A 336 -2.04 -21.58 -20.84
CA TRP A 336 -0.89 -21.82 -19.97
C TRP A 336 0.42 -21.98 -20.73
N ASP A 337 0.42 -22.62 -21.91
CA ASP A 337 1.60 -22.71 -22.79
C ASP A 337 2.08 -21.33 -23.26
N VAL A 338 1.18 -20.35 -23.33
CA VAL A 338 1.51 -18.96 -23.68
C VAL A 338 2.01 -18.21 -22.45
N VAL A 339 1.28 -18.30 -21.33
CA VAL A 339 1.59 -17.55 -20.08
C VAL A 339 2.90 -18.00 -19.45
N LEU A 340 3.17 -19.30 -19.39
CA LEU A 340 4.43 -19.83 -18.87
C LEU A 340 5.64 -19.45 -19.74
N ALA A 341 5.41 -19.17 -21.02
CA ALA A 341 6.43 -18.73 -21.97
C ALA A 341 6.56 -17.20 -22.06
N PHE A 342 5.71 -16.43 -21.36
CA PHE A 342 5.83 -14.98 -21.34
C PHE A 342 7.05 -14.51 -20.53
N PRO A 343 7.71 -13.41 -20.95
CA PRO A 343 8.68 -12.73 -20.09
C PRO A 343 7.98 -12.16 -18.85
N LEU A 344 8.76 -11.92 -17.79
CA LEU A 344 8.27 -11.43 -16.50
C LEU A 344 7.36 -10.18 -16.63
N GLU A 345 7.71 -9.25 -17.51
CA GLU A 345 6.90 -8.05 -17.76
C GLU A 345 5.49 -8.35 -18.28
N LEU A 346 5.35 -9.33 -19.19
CA LEU A 346 4.01 -9.74 -19.68
C LEU A 346 3.27 -10.58 -18.64
N GLN A 347 3.98 -11.34 -17.81
CA GLN A 347 3.40 -12.06 -16.68
C GLN A 347 2.81 -11.09 -15.64
N LYS A 348 3.53 -10.00 -15.32
CA LYS A 348 3.04 -8.90 -14.47
C LYS A 348 1.82 -8.22 -15.07
N LYS A 349 1.85 -7.89 -16.37
CA LYS A 349 0.69 -7.31 -17.07
C LYS A 349 -0.54 -8.21 -17.08
N LEU A 350 -0.35 -9.52 -17.23
CA LEU A 350 -1.45 -10.49 -17.12
C LEU A 350 -2.07 -10.47 -15.72
N LEU A 351 -1.23 -10.45 -14.69
CA LEU A 351 -1.69 -10.41 -13.31
C LEU A 351 -2.44 -9.11 -13.04
N HIS A 352 -1.89 -7.97 -13.47
CA HIS A 352 -2.57 -6.67 -13.35
C HIS A 352 -3.90 -6.67 -14.08
N PHE A 353 -3.94 -7.18 -15.32
CA PHE A 353 -5.18 -7.32 -16.10
C PHE A 353 -6.25 -8.13 -15.37
N ALA A 354 -5.89 -9.25 -14.76
CA ALA A 354 -6.84 -10.16 -14.15
C ALA A 354 -7.20 -9.81 -12.70
N THR A 355 -6.35 -9.08 -11.97
CA THR A 355 -6.48 -8.90 -10.51
C THR A 355 -6.49 -7.45 -10.07
N GLY A 356 -6.06 -6.52 -10.93
CA GLY A 356 -5.84 -5.11 -10.61
C GLY A 356 -4.50 -4.81 -9.91
N SER A 357 -3.59 -5.79 -9.79
CA SER A 357 -2.25 -5.61 -9.22
C SER A 357 -1.24 -6.50 -9.95
N ASP A 358 0.02 -6.08 -10.04
CA ASP A 358 1.13 -6.91 -10.54
C ASP A 358 1.83 -7.71 -9.42
N ARG A 359 1.28 -7.67 -8.20
CA ARG A 359 1.75 -8.40 -7.00
C ARG A 359 0.75 -9.46 -6.55
N VAL A 360 1.22 -10.43 -5.77
CA VAL A 360 0.41 -11.56 -5.27
C VAL A 360 0.27 -11.58 -3.76
N PRO A 361 -0.70 -12.31 -3.19
CA PRO A 361 -0.82 -12.46 -1.75
C PRO A 361 0.48 -12.99 -1.11
N VAL A 362 0.82 -12.47 0.07
CA VAL A 362 1.92 -13.00 0.89
C VAL A 362 1.57 -14.45 1.28
N GLY A 363 2.31 -15.43 0.78
CA GLY A 363 1.92 -16.85 0.84
C GLY A 363 1.98 -17.54 -0.53
N GLY A 364 1.98 -16.75 -1.61
CA GLY A 364 2.23 -17.20 -2.97
C GLY A 364 0.99 -17.16 -3.86
N MET A 365 1.18 -17.47 -5.14
CA MET A 365 0.12 -17.34 -6.16
C MET A 365 -1.06 -18.30 -5.96
N ALA A 366 -0.90 -19.36 -5.16
CA ALA A 366 -1.98 -20.31 -4.86
C ALA A 366 -3.14 -19.67 -4.09
N ASP A 367 -2.86 -18.65 -3.27
CA ASP A 367 -3.87 -17.96 -2.46
C ASP A 367 -4.66 -16.90 -3.26
N LEU A 368 -4.30 -16.66 -4.52
CA LEU A 368 -4.92 -15.63 -5.36
C LEU A 368 -6.35 -15.98 -5.80
N ASN A 369 -6.78 -17.25 -5.70
CA ASN A 369 -8.08 -17.71 -6.22
C ASN A 369 -8.32 -17.29 -7.68
N PHE A 370 -7.31 -17.47 -8.53
CA PHE A 370 -7.37 -17.05 -9.94
C PHE A 370 -8.33 -17.91 -10.75
N LYS A 371 -9.17 -17.26 -11.56
CA LYS A 371 -10.23 -17.92 -12.33
C LYS A 371 -10.10 -17.70 -13.82
N ILE A 372 -10.32 -18.75 -14.59
CA ILE A 372 -10.48 -18.68 -16.05
C ILE A 372 -11.92 -19.07 -16.40
N ALA A 373 -12.70 -18.10 -16.86
CA ALA A 373 -14.07 -18.31 -17.28
C ALA A 373 -14.19 -18.36 -18.81
N LYS A 374 -15.09 -19.19 -19.30
CA LYS A 374 -15.50 -19.20 -20.71
C LYS A 374 -16.50 -18.09 -20.95
N ILE A 375 -16.31 -17.35 -22.04
CA ILE A 375 -17.33 -16.47 -22.59
C ILE A 375 -17.72 -16.96 -23.98
N ASP A 376 -19.02 -17.14 -24.20
CA ASP A 376 -19.59 -17.61 -25.47
C ASP A 376 -19.73 -16.43 -26.45
N VAL A 377 -18.58 -15.89 -26.86
CA VAL A 377 -18.46 -14.82 -27.85
C VAL A 377 -17.60 -15.27 -29.04
N PRO A 378 -17.71 -14.60 -30.20
CA PRO A 378 -16.83 -14.82 -31.35
C PRO A 378 -15.33 -14.73 -31.00
N THR A 379 -14.49 -15.50 -31.70
CA THR A 379 -13.04 -15.61 -31.38
C THR A 379 -12.21 -14.40 -31.80
N ASP A 380 -12.80 -13.45 -32.52
CA ASP A 380 -12.20 -12.16 -32.84
C ASP A 380 -12.26 -11.16 -31.66
N TRP A 381 -13.06 -11.44 -30.63
CA TRP A 381 -13.09 -10.62 -29.42
C TRP A 381 -11.77 -10.74 -28.64
N LEU A 382 -11.43 -9.71 -27.88
CA LEU A 382 -10.34 -9.76 -26.90
C LEU A 382 -10.83 -10.45 -25.62
N PRO A 383 -9.94 -11.08 -24.84
CA PRO A 383 -10.33 -11.50 -23.50
C PRO A 383 -10.66 -10.27 -22.65
N ILE A 384 -11.56 -10.45 -21.68
CA ILE A 384 -11.93 -9.42 -20.69
C ILE A 384 -11.61 -9.92 -19.29
N SER A 385 -11.65 -9.05 -18.27
CA SER A 385 -11.38 -9.44 -16.89
C SER A 385 -12.39 -8.83 -15.91
N HIS A 386 -12.54 -9.50 -14.79
CA HIS A 386 -13.23 -8.99 -13.61
C HIS A 386 -12.25 -9.00 -12.44
N THR A 387 -11.50 -7.91 -12.29
CA THR A 387 -10.40 -7.78 -11.31
C THR A 387 -10.85 -7.99 -9.87
N CYS A 388 -12.11 -7.63 -9.54
CA CYS A 388 -12.71 -7.84 -8.23
C CYS A 388 -12.81 -9.33 -7.84
N PHE A 389 -12.81 -10.23 -8.83
CA PHE A 389 -12.93 -11.68 -8.66
C PHE A 389 -11.68 -12.45 -9.10
N ASN A 390 -10.57 -11.75 -9.41
CA ASN A 390 -9.35 -12.36 -9.93
C ASN A 390 -9.60 -13.25 -11.16
N GLN A 391 -10.49 -12.79 -12.04
CA GLN A 391 -11.03 -13.61 -13.13
C GLN A 391 -10.68 -13.05 -14.50
N ILE A 392 -10.22 -13.92 -15.39
CA ILE A 392 -10.10 -13.67 -16.81
C ILE A 392 -11.16 -14.45 -17.58
N CYS A 393 -11.83 -13.79 -18.51
CA CYS A 393 -12.86 -14.35 -19.37
C CYS A 393 -12.27 -14.54 -20.77
N LEU A 394 -12.14 -15.79 -21.19
CA LEU A 394 -11.52 -16.16 -22.47
C LEU A 394 -12.60 -16.61 -23.48
N PRO A 395 -12.60 -16.03 -24.70
CA PRO A 395 -13.26 -16.62 -25.85
C PRO A 395 -12.65 -17.98 -26.22
N PRO A 396 -13.39 -18.87 -26.90
CA PRO A 396 -12.92 -20.18 -27.32
C PRO A 396 -11.96 -20.11 -28.52
N TYR A 397 -10.80 -19.46 -28.34
CA TYR A 397 -9.76 -19.36 -29.36
C TYR A 397 -9.32 -20.73 -29.85
N ARG A 398 -9.13 -20.86 -31.17
CA ARG A 398 -8.92 -22.15 -31.84
C ARG A 398 -7.45 -22.52 -31.93
N THR A 399 -6.55 -21.53 -31.89
CA THR A 399 -5.11 -21.74 -32.05
C THR A 399 -4.30 -21.01 -30.98
N ARG A 400 -3.13 -21.56 -30.64
CA ARG A 400 -2.15 -20.93 -29.74
C ARG A 400 -1.71 -19.55 -30.24
N LYS A 401 -1.56 -19.37 -31.55
CA LYS A 401 -1.14 -18.10 -32.17
C LYS A 401 -2.19 -17.02 -31.97
N GLU A 402 -3.46 -17.33 -32.26
CA GLU A 402 -4.60 -16.44 -32.05
C GLU A 402 -4.71 -16.04 -30.58
N LEU A 403 -4.68 -17.02 -29.66
CA LEU A 403 -4.72 -16.76 -28.22
C LEU A 403 -3.58 -15.85 -27.78
N LYS A 404 -2.34 -16.15 -28.18
CA LYS A 404 -1.17 -15.33 -27.83
C LYS A 404 -1.35 -13.89 -28.29
N GLN A 405 -1.74 -13.69 -29.54
CA GLN A 405 -1.93 -12.36 -30.10
C GLN A 405 -3.02 -11.59 -29.35
N LYS A 406 -4.21 -12.18 -29.18
CA LYS A 406 -5.35 -11.53 -28.51
C LYS A 406 -5.07 -11.25 -27.03
N LEU A 407 -4.45 -12.20 -26.33
CA LEU A 407 -4.07 -12.03 -24.93
C LEU A 407 -3.01 -10.94 -24.77
N THR A 408 -1.95 -10.95 -25.58
CA THR A 408 -0.91 -9.92 -25.52
C THR A 408 -1.48 -8.52 -25.82
N ILE A 409 -2.38 -8.40 -26.80
CA ILE A 409 -3.08 -7.15 -27.08
C ILE A 409 -3.88 -6.71 -25.85
N ALA A 410 -4.73 -7.58 -25.30
CA ALA A 410 -5.56 -7.22 -24.16
C ALA A 410 -4.73 -6.79 -22.94
N ILE A 411 -3.71 -7.56 -22.54
CA ILE A 411 -2.90 -7.21 -21.34
C ILE A 411 -1.97 -6.02 -21.57
N SER A 412 -1.64 -5.68 -22.82
CA SER A 412 -0.77 -4.53 -23.13
C SER A 412 -1.54 -3.23 -23.30
N ASN A 413 -2.82 -3.32 -23.68
CA ASN A 413 -3.74 -2.18 -23.82
C ASN A 413 -4.76 -2.13 -22.68
N ALA A 414 -4.67 -3.04 -21.72
CA ALA A 414 -5.29 -2.92 -20.43
C ALA A 414 -4.54 -1.84 -19.66
N GLU A 415 -4.77 -0.60 -20.03
CA GLU A 415 -4.72 0.48 -19.07
C GLU A 415 -5.74 0.09 -18.00
N GLY A 416 -5.27 -0.14 -16.77
CA GLY A 416 -6.19 -0.36 -15.67
C GLY A 416 -6.96 0.92 -15.38
N PHE A 417 -7.95 1.32 -16.20
CA PHE A 417 -8.65 2.61 -16.10
C PHE A 417 -7.69 3.74 -15.68
N GLY A 418 -6.68 4.03 -16.49
CA GLY A 418 -5.65 5.00 -16.16
C GLY A 418 -4.73 5.27 -17.33
N LEU A 419 -5.15 6.23 -18.17
CA LEU A 419 -4.36 7.26 -18.85
C LEU A 419 -5.30 8.03 -19.81
N GLU A 420 -6.00 9.03 -19.28
CA GLU A 420 -6.21 10.32 -19.96
C GLU A 420 -5.88 11.43 -18.96
#